data_AF-A0A1F9LCH2-F1
#
_entry.id   AF-A0A1F9LCH2-F1
#
_cell.length_a   1.000
_cell.length_b   1.000
_cell.length_c   1.000
_cell.angle_alpha   90.00
_cell.angle_beta   90.00
_cell.angle_gamma   90.00
#
_symmetry.space_group_name_H-M   'P 1'
#
loop_
_entity.id
_entity.type
_entity.pdbx_description
1 polymer ?
#
loop_
_entity_poly.entity_id
_entity_poly.type
_entity_poly.pdbx_seq_one_letter_code
_entity_poly.pdbx_strand_id
1 'polypeptide(L)' 'MERYRIEVGLRHGVKPGNIVGAISNEAGLESRYIKNIDINQDFSLVDLPFGMPKEIFTLLKKTWVMSKPMSISKCA' A
#
# COMPACT_ATOMS: atom_id res chain seq x y z
N MET A 1 8.77 -1.20 11.58
CA MET A 1 7.88 -1.15 10.42
C MET A 1 7.06 -2.41 10.41
N GLU A 2 5.82 -2.33 9.97
CA GLU A 2 4.99 -3.51 9.68
C GLU A 2 4.97 -3.72 8.18
N ARG A 3 5.02 -4.99 7.77
CA ARG A 3 4.87 -5.38 6.38
C ARG A 3 3.40 -5.60 6.07
N TYR A 4 2.95 -4.98 4.98
CA TYR A 4 1.60 -5.10 4.47
C TYR A 4 1.61 -5.70 3.08
N ARG A 5 0.56 -6.45 2.76
CA ARG A 5 0.28 -6.96 1.43
C ARG A 5 -0.89 -6.20 0.83
N ILE A 6 -0.75 -5.79 -0.43
CA ILE A 6 -1.81 -5.19 -1.25
C ILE A 6 -2.09 -6.07 -2.46
N GLU A 7 -3.35 -6.25 -2.84
CA GLU A 7 -3.76 -7.12 -3.97
C GLU A 7 -3.62 -6.43 -5.33
N VAL A 8 -2.53 -5.66 -5.47
CA VAL A 8 -2.15 -4.95 -6.69
C VAL A 8 -0.69 -5.28 -6.97
N GLY A 9 -0.40 -5.72 -8.18
CA GLY A 9 0.90 -6.25 -8.60
C GLY A 9 1.21 -5.91 -10.05
N LEU A 10 2.32 -6.42 -10.58
CA LEU A 10 2.85 -6.15 -11.92
C LEU A 10 1.82 -6.34 -13.03
N ARG A 11 0.97 -7.37 -12.95
CA ARG A 11 -0.09 -7.63 -13.95
C ARG A 11 -1.11 -6.49 -14.07
N HIS A 12 -1.23 -5.68 -13.04
CA HIS A 12 -2.10 -4.51 -13.00
C HIS A 12 -1.40 -3.24 -13.51
N GLY A 13 -0.14 -3.34 -13.96
CA GLY A 13 0.65 -2.20 -14.43
C GLY A 13 1.11 -1.25 -13.32
N VAL A 14 1.07 -1.69 -12.06
CA VAL A 14 1.46 -0.86 -10.93
C VAL A 14 2.98 -0.64 -10.90
N LYS A 15 3.39 0.60 -10.62
CA LYS A 15 4.79 0.95 -10.31
C LYS A 15 4.92 1.34 -8.84
N PRO A 16 6.13 1.31 -8.26
CA PRO A 16 6.33 1.70 -6.86
C PRO A 16 5.78 3.10 -6.55
N GLY A 17 5.99 4.06 -7.46
CA GLY A 17 5.46 5.43 -7.32
C GLY A 17 3.94 5.52 -7.25
N ASN A 18 3.20 4.58 -7.87
CA ASN A 18 1.75 4.54 -7.77
C ASN A 18 1.29 4.10 -6.39
N ILE A 19 1.97 3.10 -5.80
CA ILE A 19 1.70 2.61 -4.45
C ILE A 19 2.03 3.70 -3.44
N VAL A 20 3.23 4.31 -3.55
CA VAL A 20 3.65 5.43 -2.69
C VAL A 20 2.66 6.58 -2.77
N GLY A 21 2.29 7.01 -3.98
CA GLY A 21 1.36 8.12 -4.18
C GLY A 21 -0.03 7.84 -3.60
N ALA A 22 -0.58 6.65 -3.84
CA ALA A 22 -1.88 6.27 -3.31
C ALA A 22 -1.89 6.24 -1.77
N ILE A 23 -0.89 5.60 -1.15
CA ILE A 23 -0.79 5.57 0.31
C ILE A 23 -0.55 6.97 0.86
N SER A 24 0.35 7.75 0.24
CA SER A 24 0.68 9.10 0.71
C SER A 24 -0.51 10.04 0.66
N ASN A 25 -1.24 10.04 -0.46
CA ASN A 25 -2.41 10.90 -0.65
C ASN A 25 -3.57 10.54 0.29
N GLU A 26 -3.81 9.25 0.51
CA GLU A 26 -4.95 8.79 1.31
C GLU A 26 -4.65 8.78 2.81
N ALA A 27 -3.45 8.32 3.20
CA ALA A 27 -3.06 8.23 4.60
C ALA A 27 -2.50 9.55 5.16
N GLY A 28 -2.27 10.56 4.30
CA GLY A 28 -1.47 11.73 4.67
C GLY A 28 -0.04 11.37 5.09
N LEU A 29 0.44 10.20 4.68
CA LEU A 29 1.73 9.66 5.11
C LEU A 29 2.83 10.16 4.17
N GLU A 30 3.90 10.72 4.72
CA GLU A 30 5.02 11.11 3.88
C GLU A 30 5.70 9.88 3.24
N SER A 31 6.08 10.01 1.97
CA SER A 31 6.74 8.94 1.19
C SER A 31 7.99 8.38 1.86
N ARG A 32 8.71 9.19 2.67
CA ARG A 32 9.89 8.76 3.43
C ARG A 32 9.63 7.61 4.41
N TYR A 33 8.38 7.46 4.85
CA TYR A 33 7.96 6.42 5.78
C TYR A 33 7.50 5.14 5.08
N ILE A 34 7.23 5.20 3.77
CA ILE A 34 6.86 4.05 2.94
C ILE A 34 8.14 3.43 2.40
N LYS A 35 8.49 2.23 2.86
CA LYS A 35 9.74 1.57 2.51
C LYS A 35 9.52 0.19 1.91
N ASN A 36 10.58 -0.37 1.33
CA ASN A 36 10.68 -1.75 0.87
C ASN A 36 9.44 -2.23 0.10
N ILE A 37 9.21 -1.61 -1.06
CA ILE A 37 8.12 -2.02 -1.95
C ILE A 37 8.62 -3.17 -2.81
N ASP A 38 7.98 -4.32 -2.66
CA ASP A 38 8.24 -5.52 -3.45
C ASP A 38 7.00 -5.85 -4.28
N ILE A 39 7.13 -5.72 -5.61
CA ILE A 39 6.02 -5.90 -6.53
C ILE A 39 6.10 -7.31 -7.11
N ASN A 40 5.13 -8.14 -6.74
CA ASN A 40 4.94 -9.48 -7.28
C ASN A 40 3.96 -9.43 -8.47
N GLN A 41 3.68 -10.58 -9.10
CA GLN A 41 2.79 -10.62 -10.26
C GLN A 41 1.37 -10.11 -9.95
N ASP A 42 0.75 -10.62 -8.89
CA ASP A 42 -0.64 -10.36 -8.55
C ASP A 42 -0.83 -9.42 -7.34
N PHE A 43 0.17 -9.35 -6.47
CA PHE A 43 0.17 -8.56 -5.24
C PHE A 43 1.47 -7.79 -5.07
N SER A 44 1.53 -6.87 -4.11
CA SER A 44 2.77 -6.21 -3.69
C SER A 44 2.88 -6.21 -2.18
N LEU A 45 4.10 -6.15 -1.69
CA LEU A 45 4.42 -5.97 -0.28
C LEU A 45 4.97 -4.56 -0.07
N VAL A 46 4.64 -3.95 1.05
CA VAL A 46 5.11 -2.62 1.42
C VAL A 46 5.31 -2.53 2.92
N ASP A 47 6.40 -1.91 3.34
CA ASP A 47 6.69 -1.65 4.74
C ASP A 47 6.22 -0.25 5.13
N LEU A 48 5.33 -0.19 6.13
CA LEU A 48 4.75 1.04 6.64
C LEU A 48 5.18 1.26 8.10
N PRO A 49 5.15 2.50 8.61
CA PRO A 49 5.53 2.78 9.99
C PRO A 49 4.55 2.15 10.98
N PHE A 50 5.06 1.81 12.17
CA PHE A 50 4.21 1.38 13.29
C PHE A 50 3.34 2.55 13.77
N GLY A 51 2.20 2.24 14.38
CA GLY A 51 1.33 3.26 15.00
C GLY A 51 0.39 3.96 14.03
N MET A 52 0.19 3.41 12.82
CA MET A 52 -0.83 3.91 11.89
C MET A 52 -2.23 3.79 12.54
N PRO A 53 -3.02 4.87 12.57
CA PRO A 53 -4.39 4.82 13.11
C PRO A 53 -5.24 3.77 12.38
N LYS A 54 -6.11 3.06 13.11
CA LYS A 54 -7.01 2.05 12.52
C LYS A 54 -7.92 2.63 11.42
N GLU A 55 -8.24 3.92 11.51
CA GLU A 55 -9.01 4.66 10.51
C GLU A 55 -8.28 4.72 9.16
N ILE A 56 -6.98 5.05 9.18
CA ILE A 56 -6.14 5.07 7.98
C ILE A 56 -6.03 3.67 7.37
N PHE A 57 -5.84 2.65 8.19
CA PHE A 57 -5.84 1.27 7.69
C PHE A 57 -7.17 0.90 7.01
N THR A 58 -8.29 1.34 7.58
CA THR A 58 -9.63 1.12 7.01
C THR A 58 -9.84 1.92 5.71
N LEU A 59 -9.30 3.13 5.63
CA LEU A 59 -9.30 3.96 4.44
C LEU A 59 -8.51 3.30 3.31
N LEU A 60 -7.25 2.90 3.58
CA LEU A 60 -6.38 2.23 2.62
C LEU A 60 -6.98 0.91 2.09
N LYS A 61 -7.81 0.24 2.88
CA LYS A 61 -8.54 -0.96 2.42
C LYS A 61 -9.57 -0.66 1.33
N LYS A 62 -10.13 0.56 1.33
CA LYS A 62 -11.11 1.05 0.33
C LYS A 62 -10.47 1.87 -0.78
N THR A 63 -9.22 2.30 -0.62
CA THR A 63 -8.45 3.04 -1.62
C THR A 63 -8.29 2.24 -2.92
N TRP A 64 -8.28 2.96 -4.04
CA TRP A 64 -8.08 2.39 -5.37
C TRP A 64 -6.70 2.76 -5.91
N VAL A 65 -6.03 1.78 -6.52
CA VAL A 65 -4.76 1.97 -7.23
C VAL A 65 -4.90 1.33 -8.61
N MET A 66 -4.68 2.12 -9.66
CA MET A 66 -4.75 1.63 -11.06
C MET A 66 -6.05 0.86 -11.36
N SER A 67 -7.19 1.45 -11.00
CA SER A 67 -8.54 0.88 -11.21
C SER A 67 -8.83 -0.43 -10.46
N LYS A 68 -8.04 -0.75 -9.42
CA LYS A 68 -8.28 -1.89 -8.53
C LYS A 68 -8.29 -1.45 -7.06
N PRO A 69 -9.19 -1.99 -6.21
CA PRO A 69 -9.10 -1.77 -4.78
C PRO A 69 -7.78 -2.32 -4.22
N MET A 70 -7.08 -1.52 -3.42
CA MET A 70 -5.79 -1.87 -2.81
C MET A 70 -5.88 -3.12 -1.94
N SER A 71 -7.02 -3.32 -1.26
CA SER A 71 -7.30 -4.49 -0.41
C SER A 71 -6.14 -4.82 0.53
N ILE A 72 -5.68 -3.82 1.28
CA ILE A 72 -4.52 -3.96 2.16
C ILE A 72 -4.78 -4.96 3.31
N SER A 73 -3.76 -5.76 3.61
CA SER A 73 -3.75 -6.73 4.71
C SER A 73 -2.40 -6.72 5.43
N LYS A 74 -2.39 -6.98 6.74
CA LYS A 74 -1.14 -7.15 7.49
C LYS A 74 -0.55 -8.53 7.17
N CYS A 75 0.75 -8.58 6.88
CA CYS A 75 1.46 -9.86 6.87
C CYS A 75 1.68 -10.28 8.33
N ALA A 76 1.19 -11.47 8.68
CA ALA A 76 1.39 -12.08 9.99
C ALA A 76 2.83 -12.58 10.15
#